data_AF-A0A9D7S8A7-F1
#
_entry.id   AF-A0A9D7S8A7-F1
#
_cell.length_a   1.000
_cell.length_b   1.000
_cell.length_c   1.000
_cell.angle_alpha   90.00
_cell.angle_beta   90.00
_cell.angle_gamma   90.00
#
_symmetry.space_group_name_H-M   'P 1'
#
loop_
_entity.id
_entity.type
_entity.pdbx_description
1 polymer ?
#
loop_
_entity_poly.entity_id
_entity_poly.type
_entity_poly.pdbx_seq_one_letter_code
_entity_poly.pdbx_strand_id
1 'polypeptide(L)' 'MSVIIILLIVSICIAGGFLIAFLWSVKDGQFDEDESPAQRMLFDNKKNNLN' A
#
# COMPACT_ATOMS: atom_id res chain seq x y z
N MET A 1 30.27 24.09 11.49
CA MET A 1 29.04 24.20 12.32
C MET A 1 27.78 24.45 11.50
N SER A 2 27.78 25.33 10.50
CA SER A 2 26.59 25.60 9.65
C SER A 2 26.09 24.40 8.84
N VAL A 3 27.00 23.56 8.33
CA VAL A 3 26.67 22.40 7.48
C VAL A 3 25.81 21.36 8.22
N ILE A 4 26.03 21.15 9.52
CA ILE A 4 25.28 20.18 10.33
C ILE A 4 23.78 20.54 10.38
N ILE A 5 23.46 21.84 10.47
CA ILE A 5 22.07 22.32 10.53
C ILE A 5 21.37 22.05 9.19
N ILE A 6 22.06 22.25 8.07
CA ILE A 6 21.53 21.96 6.73
C ILE A 6 21.26 20.46 6.56
N LEU A 7 22.21 19.60 6.95
CA LEU A 7 22.02 18.15 6.88
C LEU A 7 20.86 17.67 7.77
N LEU A 8 20.68 18.28 8.94
CA LEU A 8 19.59 17.95 9.86
C LEU A 8 18.21 18.28 9.26
N ILE A 9 18.08 19.43 8.60
CA ILE A 9 16.82 19.80 7.92
C ILE A 9 16.55 18.84 6.77
N VAL A 10 17.57 18.56 5.94
CA VAL A 10 17.44 17.64 4.80
C VAL A 10 17.06 16.23 5.25
N SER A 11 17.64 15.72 6.34
CA SER A 11 17.30 14.37 6.83
C SER A 11 15.86 14.29 7.34
N ILE A 12 15.38 15.33 8.04
CA ILE A 12 13.98 15.41 8.48
C ILE A 12 13.02 15.51 7.28
N CYS A 13 13.36 16.31 6.27
CA CYS A 13 12.55 16.40 5.05
C CYS A 13 12.44 15.05 4.33
N ILE A 14 13.55 14.33 4.19
CA ILE A 14 13.57 12.99 3.57
C ILE A 14 12.75 12.00 4.40
N ALA A 15 12.97 11.94 5.71
CA ALA A 15 12.23 11.05 6.60
C ALA A 15 10.72 11.34 6.58
N GLY A 16 10.34 12.62 6.64
CA GLY A 16 8.95 13.05 6.56
C GLY A 16 8.30 12.72 5.21
N GLY A 17 9.01 12.97 4.09
CA GLY A 17 8.54 12.61 2.76
C GLY A 17 8.30 11.11 2.61
N PHE A 18 9.22 10.29 3.12
CA PHE A 18 9.10 8.84 3.09
C PHE A 18 7.92 8.35 3.95
N LEU A 19 7.73 8.93 5.13
CA LEU A 19 6.61 8.61 6.01
C LEU A 19 5.26 8.96 5.37
N ILE A 20 5.14 10.13 4.75
CA ILE A 20 3.90 10.55 4.06
C ILE A 20 3.60 9.61 2.89
N ALA A 21 4.61 9.28 2.07
CA ALA A 21 4.46 8.35 0.96
C ALA A 21 4.05 6.94 1.45
N PHE A 22 4.64 6.47 2.56
CA PHE A 22 4.30 5.20 3.19
C PHE A 22 2.84 5.19 3.67
N LEU A 23 2.41 6.22 4.41
CA LEU A 23 1.03 6.32 4.88
C LEU A 23 0.03 6.42 3.73
N TRP A 24 0.37 7.12 2.65
CA TRP A 24 -0.45 7.17 1.45
C TRP A 24 -0.55 5.77 0.81
N SER A 25 0.57 5.07 0.64
CA SER A 25 0.61 3.72 0.07
C SER A 25 -0.17 2.69 0.90
N VAL A 26 -0.13 2.77 2.23
CA VAL A 26 -0.90 1.87 3.11
C VAL A 26 -2.40 2.18 3.01
N LYS A 27 -2.76 3.45 2.88
CA LYS A 27 -4.16 3.87 2.74
C LYS A 27 -4.75 3.55 1.36
N ASP A 28 -3.92 3.48 0.33
CA ASP A 28 -4.36 3.23 -1.06
C ASP A 28 -4.89 1.80 -1.29
N GLY A 29 -4.96 0.96 -0.24
CA GLY A 29 -5.77 -0.26 -0.28
C GLY A 29 -5.25 -1.32 -1.25
N GLN A 30 -3.98 -1.27 -1.67
CA GLN A 30 -3.38 -2.34 -2.50
C GLN A 30 -3.35 -3.71 -1.82
N PHE A 31 -3.80 -3.81 -0.57
CA PHE A 31 -4.00 -5.07 0.17
C PHE A 31 -5.47 -5.54 0.15
N ASP A 32 -6.40 -4.74 -0.36
CA ASP A 32 -7.82 -5.08 -0.52
C ASP A 32 -8.09 -5.74 -1.88
N GLU A 33 -7.12 -6.46 -2.45
CA GLU A 33 -7.42 -7.49 -3.46
C GLU A 33 -8.16 -8.65 -2.75
N ASP A 34 -9.38 -8.38 -2.31
CA ASP A 34 -10.19 -9.22 -1.42
C ASP A 34 -10.69 -10.52 -2.08
N GLU A 35 -10.45 -10.70 -3.37
CA GLU A 35 -10.92 -11.86 -4.12
C GLU A 35 -9.76 -12.52 -4.86
N SER A 36 -9.04 -13.39 -4.16
CA SER A 36 -8.04 -14.22 -4.82
C SER A 36 -8.67 -15.00 -5.98
N PRO A 37 -7.96 -15.21 -7.11
CA PRO A 37 -8.49 -15.94 -8.26
C PRO A 37 -9.04 -17.33 -7.88
N ALA A 38 -8.44 -17.98 -6.86
CA ALA A 38 -8.86 -19.27 -6.35
C ALA A 38 -10.26 -19.24 -5.70
N GLN A 39 -10.59 -18.17 -4.98
CA GLN A 39 -11.90 -17.98 -4.36
C GLN A 39 -12.99 -17.82 -5.44
N ARG A 40 -12.71 -17.01 -6.47
CA ARG A 40 -13.62 -16.83 -7.61
C ARG A 40 -13.93 -18.16 -8.29
N MET A 41 -12.92 -18.99 -8.59
CA MET A 41 -13.09 -20.26 -9.31
C MET A 41 -13.89 -21.32 -8.53
N LEU A 42 -13.76 -21.34 -7.19
CA LEU A 42 -14.52 -22.24 -6.31
C LEU A 42 -16.02 -21.95 -6.31
N PHE A 43 -16.40 -20.66 -6.33
CA PHE A 43 -17.81 -20.25 -6.29
C PHE A 43 -18.46 -20.16 -7.67
N ASP A 44 -17.69 -19.96 -8.73
CA ASP A 44 -18.19 -19.90 -10.12
C ASP A 44 -18.77 -21.26 -10.59
N ASN A 45 -18.13 -22.37 -10.18
CA ASN A 45 -18.66 -23.71 -10.45
C ASN A 45 -20.02 -23.97 -9.79
N LYS A 46 -20.33 -23.37 -8.62
CA LYS A 46 -21.62 -23.62 -7.95
C LYS A 46 -22.80 -22.96 -8.66
N LYS A 47 -22.59 -21.79 -9.28
CA LYS A 47 -23.66 -20.99 -9.91
C LYS A 47 -24.09 -21.54 -11.28
N ASN A 48 -23.19 -22.19 -12.01
CA ASN A 48 -23.46 -22.77 -13.33
C ASN A 48 -24.29 -24.07 -13.26
N ASN A 49 -24.21 -24.84 -12.17
CA ASN A 49 -24.90 -26.13 -12.02
C ASN A 49 -26.36 -26.04 -11.51
N LEU A 50 -26.95 -24.84 -11.52
CA LEU A 50 -28.33 -24.59 -11.06
C LEU A 50 -29.26 -24.05 -12.17
N ASN A 51 -28.82 -24.07 -13.43
CA ASN A 51 -29.65 -23.77 -14.61
C ASN A 51 -29.99 -25.04 -15.37
#